data_AF-W8VLH2-F1
#
_entry.id   AF-W8VLH2-F1
#
_cell.length_a   1.000
_cell.length_b   1.000
_cell.length_c   1.000
_cell.angle_alpha   90.00
_cell.angle_beta   90.00
_cell.angle_gamma   90.00
#
_symmetry.space_group_name_H-M   'P 1'
#
loop_
_entity.id
_entity.type
_entity.pdbx_description
1 polymer ?
#
loop_
_entity_poly.entity_id
_entity_poly.type
_entity_poly.pdbx_seq_one_letter_code
_entity_poly.pdbx_strand_id
1 'polypeptide(L)'
;SFTFSYLFINLDMNLYLCLSLVFAFLVKMPMLFVHFWLPKAHVEAPISGSMILAAVLLKLGGYGLYRIFYFAYECFYYYSYLFFIIGLFSSFMVGCLCLYQVDIKSLIAYSSVAHMGLVICGIMTFSYFGFLGSFVMILGHAFCSSALFCLANVLYERTFSRSLFINKGLLCCMSGMSLFWFLLSSNNMSAPPSLNLLGEIFIINSVVGWSSILFFLIMLGSFFSCCYSIYLYSLINHGSLYSSFSFIPLVQLREYLLIFFHWVPLNFLILNFSNFSLFV
;
A
#
# COMPACT_ATOMS: atom_id res chain seq x y z
N SER A 1 -15.66 -11.01 -21.30
CA SER A 1 -14.70 -10.31 -22.18
C SER A 1 -15.28 -8.99 -22.69
N PHE A 2 -15.60 -8.05 -21.81
CA PHE A 2 -15.95 -6.68 -22.19
C PHE A 2 -14.76 -5.76 -21.94
N THR A 3 -13.67 -6.01 -22.66
CA THR A 3 -12.60 -5.04 -22.80
C THR A 3 -12.96 -4.19 -24.01
N PHE A 4 -13.25 -2.91 -23.80
CA PHE A 4 -13.06 -1.90 -24.84
C PHE A 4 -11.64 -2.10 -25.39
N SER A 5 -11.56 -2.72 -26.55
CA SER A 5 -10.33 -3.14 -27.21
C SER A 5 -9.66 -1.89 -27.77
N TYR A 6 -8.88 -1.27 -26.91
CA TYR A 6 -7.91 -0.25 -27.23
C TYR A 6 -6.77 -0.76 -28.13
N LEU A 7 -6.75 -2.07 -28.44
CA LEU A 7 -5.92 -2.74 -29.44
C LEU A 7 -5.84 -2.06 -30.82
N PHE A 8 -6.78 -1.17 -31.16
CA PHE A 8 -6.81 -0.50 -32.47
C PHE A 8 -6.18 0.90 -32.51
N ILE A 9 -5.68 1.42 -31.39
CA ILE A 9 -4.99 2.72 -31.38
C ILE A 9 -3.48 2.46 -31.46
N ASN A 10 -2.95 2.42 -32.68
CA ASN A 10 -1.52 2.59 -32.91
C ASN A 10 -1.25 4.09 -33.00
N LEU A 11 -0.63 4.63 -31.96
CA LEU A 11 -0.08 5.98 -31.97
C LEU A 11 1.42 5.89 -32.19
N ASP A 12 1.95 6.72 -33.09
CA ASP A 12 3.38 6.98 -33.15
C ASP A 12 3.76 7.80 -31.90
N MET A 13 4.11 7.10 -30.83
CA MET A 13 4.38 7.71 -29.53
C MET A 13 5.77 8.34 -29.54
N ASN A 14 5.82 9.67 -29.73
CA ASN A 14 7.03 10.42 -29.41
C ASN A 14 7.37 10.30 -27.92
N LEU A 15 8.66 10.31 -27.59
CA LEU A 15 9.17 10.22 -26.22
C LEU A 15 8.48 11.21 -25.26
N TYR A 16 8.32 12.47 -25.69
CA TYR A 16 7.65 13.51 -24.90
C TYR A 16 6.17 13.20 -24.62
N LEU A 17 5.47 12.62 -25.60
CA LEU A 17 4.08 12.21 -25.45
C LEU A 17 3.98 11.03 -24.46
N CYS A 18 4.86 10.04 -24.57
CA CYS A 18 4.89 8.93 -23.61
C CYS A 18 5.20 9.42 -22.19
N LEU A 19 6.23 10.24 -22.01
CA LEU A 19 6.59 10.74 -20.68
C LEU A 19 5.46 11.55 -20.06
N SER A 20 4.81 12.44 -20.83
CA SER A 20 3.69 13.24 -20.30
C SER A 20 2.50 12.39 -19.88
N LEU A 21 2.15 11.35 -20.64
CA LEU A 21 1.08 10.41 -20.29
C LEU A 21 1.43 9.61 -19.04
N VAL A 22 2.63 9.02 -18.99
CA VAL A 22 3.05 8.17 -17.87
C VAL A 22 3.24 8.97 -16.59
N PHE A 23 3.82 10.17 -16.68
CA PHE A 23 4.14 11.00 -15.51
C PHE A 23 2.89 11.36 -14.70
N ALA A 24 1.74 11.64 -15.34
CA ALA A 24 0.49 11.92 -14.64
C ALA A 24 0.05 10.76 -13.71
N PHE A 25 0.25 9.51 -14.15
CA PHE A 25 -0.07 8.34 -13.33
C PHE A 25 0.99 8.04 -12.28
N LEU A 26 2.25 8.38 -12.53
CA LEU A 26 3.35 8.31 -11.55
C LEU A 26 3.25 9.36 -10.45
N VAL A 27 2.56 10.48 -10.69
CA VAL A 27 2.22 11.44 -9.63
C VAL A 27 1.12 10.86 -8.73
N LYS A 28 0.13 10.18 -9.32
CA LYS A 28 -0.98 9.53 -8.60
C LYS A 28 -0.56 8.26 -7.85
N MET A 29 0.30 7.44 -8.46
CA MET A 29 1.01 6.33 -7.82
C MET A 29 2.34 6.87 -7.32
N PRO A 30 2.36 7.42 -6.10
CA PRO A 30 3.44 8.26 -5.58
C PRO A 30 4.80 7.57 -5.75
N MET A 31 5.58 8.04 -6.72
CA MET A 31 6.98 7.66 -6.85
C MET A 31 7.83 8.44 -5.84
N LEU A 32 9.05 7.94 -5.59
CA LEU A 32 10.05 8.70 -4.86
C LEU A 32 10.24 10.08 -5.55
N PHE A 33 10.55 11.12 -4.76
CA PHE A 33 10.52 12.55 -5.11
C PHE A 33 9.15 13.22 -5.22
N VAL A 34 8.12 12.55 -5.75
CA VAL A 34 6.79 13.18 -5.92
C VAL A 34 5.81 12.79 -4.81
N HIS A 35 6.16 11.86 -3.95
CA HIS A 35 5.30 11.36 -2.87
C HIS A 35 4.94 12.37 -1.76
N PHE A 36 5.59 13.54 -1.67
CA PHE A 36 5.40 14.47 -0.53
C PHE A 36 3.98 15.01 -0.35
N TRP A 37 3.17 15.04 -1.41
CA TRP A 37 1.77 15.48 -1.31
C TRP A 37 0.92 14.48 -0.53
N LEU A 38 1.26 13.19 -0.58
CA LEU A 38 0.43 12.12 -0.05
C LEU A 38 0.37 12.14 1.50
N PRO A 39 1.49 12.21 2.24
CA PRO A 39 1.43 12.33 3.69
C PRO A 39 0.64 13.55 4.13
N LYS A 40 0.84 14.71 3.49
CA LYS A 40 0.10 15.94 3.81
C LYS A 40 -1.40 15.78 3.57
N ALA A 41 -1.79 15.25 2.40
CA ALA A 41 -3.19 15.02 2.06
C ALA A 41 -3.89 14.07 3.03
N HIS A 42 -3.26 12.95 3.41
CA HIS A 42 -3.85 12.01 4.37
C HIS A 42 -3.92 12.54 5.80
N VAL A 43 -2.94 13.34 6.20
CA VAL A 43 -2.84 13.89 7.55
C VAL A 43 -3.93 14.94 7.78
N GLU A 44 -4.22 15.77 6.78
CA GLU A 44 -5.22 16.85 6.87
C GLU A 44 -6.65 16.38 6.56
N ALA A 45 -6.81 15.31 5.77
CA ALA A 45 -8.12 14.82 5.40
C ALA A 45 -8.92 14.23 6.58
N PRO A 46 -10.26 14.38 6.57
CA PRO A 46 -11.14 13.59 7.43
C PRO A 46 -11.04 12.11 7.06
N ILE A 47 -11.62 11.26 7.90
CA ILE A 47 -11.46 9.81 7.87
C ILE A 47 -11.94 9.22 6.56
N SER A 48 -13.16 9.58 6.15
CA SER A 48 -13.74 9.18 4.88
C SER A 48 -12.86 9.59 3.69
N GLY A 49 -12.30 10.81 3.74
CA GLY A 49 -11.34 11.29 2.76
C GLY A 49 -10.07 10.43 2.73
N SER A 50 -9.46 10.16 3.88
CA SER A 50 -8.27 9.30 3.97
C SER A 50 -8.52 7.87 3.48
N MET A 51 -9.70 7.30 3.75
CA MET A 51 -10.09 5.97 3.30
C MET A 51 -10.28 5.92 1.79
N ILE A 52 -11.02 6.86 1.21
CA ILE A 52 -11.27 6.89 -0.25
C ILE A 52 -9.96 7.17 -1.00
N LEU A 53 -9.14 8.08 -0.47
CA LEU A 53 -7.87 8.42 -1.09
C LEU A 53 -6.91 7.23 -1.09
N ALA A 54 -6.81 6.53 0.06
CA ALA A 54 -6.00 5.32 0.18
C ALA A 54 -6.56 4.20 -0.70
N ALA A 55 -7.84 3.87 -0.59
CA ALA A 55 -8.43 2.68 -1.21
C ALA A 55 -8.60 2.81 -2.73
N VAL A 56 -8.97 4.00 -3.23
CA VAL A 56 -9.38 4.18 -4.63
C VAL A 56 -8.45 5.11 -5.39
N LEU A 57 -8.18 6.32 -4.88
CA LEU A 57 -7.51 7.35 -5.69
C LEU A 57 -6.07 6.97 -6.08
N LEU A 58 -5.31 6.38 -5.16
CA LEU A 58 -3.96 5.87 -5.48
C LEU A 58 -4.04 4.74 -6.53
N LYS A 59 -5.05 3.89 -6.44
CA LYS A 59 -5.20 2.70 -7.29
C LYS A 59 -5.59 3.06 -8.73
N LEU A 60 -6.27 4.20 -8.93
CA LEU A 60 -6.51 4.76 -10.27
C LEU A 60 -5.21 5.06 -11.01
N GLY A 61 -4.13 5.38 -10.30
CA GLY A 61 -2.82 5.57 -10.91
C GLY A 61 -2.29 4.25 -11.50
N GLY A 62 -2.34 3.17 -10.73
CA GLY A 62 -1.94 1.83 -11.18
C GLY A 62 -2.79 1.35 -12.36
N TYR A 63 -4.11 1.43 -12.23
CA TYR A 63 -5.05 1.08 -13.31
C TYR A 63 -4.80 1.89 -14.59
N GLY A 64 -4.49 3.18 -14.46
CA GLY A 64 -4.12 4.01 -15.61
C GLY A 64 -2.84 3.55 -16.29
N LEU A 65 -1.82 3.14 -15.53
CA LEU A 65 -0.59 2.55 -16.08
C LEU A 65 -0.90 1.25 -16.84
N TYR A 66 -1.75 0.36 -16.31
CA TYR A 66 -2.19 -0.84 -17.04
C TYR A 66 -2.86 -0.51 -18.37
N ARG A 67 -3.68 0.53 -18.41
CA ARG A 67 -4.38 0.92 -19.64
C ARG A 67 -3.44 1.54 -20.66
N ILE A 68 -2.52 2.39 -20.22
CA ILE A 68 -1.55 3.04 -21.11
C ILE A 68 -0.52 2.05 -21.64
N PHE A 69 -0.21 1.02 -20.86
CA PHE A 69 0.70 -0.05 -21.28
C PHE A 69 0.32 -0.65 -22.64
N TYR A 70 -0.97 -0.85 -22.92
CA TYR A 70 -1.43 -1.39 -24.20
C TYR A 70 -1.12 -0.50 -25.41
N PHE A 71 -0.99 0.81 -25.24
CA PHE A 71 -0.70 1.75 -26.34
C PHE A 71 0.77 2.16 -26.40
N ALA A 72 1.42 2.29 -25.24
CA ALA A 72 2.78 2.83 -25.12
C ALA A 72 3.82 1.74 -24.88
N TYR A 73 3.54 0.51 -25.33
CA TYR A 73 4.39 -0.67 -25.10
C TYR A 73 5.85 -0.43 -25.47
N GLU A 74 6.11 0.12 -26.66
CA GLU A 74 7.47 0.36 -27.15
C GLU A 74 8.24 1.32 -26.24
N CYS A 75 7.63 2.44 -25.85
CA CYS A 75 8.26 3.39 -24.95
C CYS A 75 8.54 2.78 -23.57
N PHE A 76 7.59 2.02 -23.02
CA PHE A 76 7.81 1.32 -21.76
C PHE A 76 8.95 0.31 -21.87
N TYR A 77 9.07 -0.42 -22.98
CA TYR A 77 10.15 -1.36 -23.18
C TYR A 77 11.52 -0.68 -23.09
N TYR A 78 11.71 0.44 -23.81
CA TYR A 78 12.97 1.20 -23.81
C TYR A 78 13.29 1.86 -22.46
N TYR A 79 12.29 2.39 -21.74
CA TYR A 79 12.49 3.15 -20.50
C TYR A 79 12.18 2.38 -19.21
N SER A 80 11.83 1.10 -19.30
CA SER A 80 11.46 0.24 -18.17
C SER A 80 12.47 0.30 -17.03
N TYR A 81 13.75 0.24 -17.34
CA TYR A 81 14.85 0.27 -16.36
C TYR A 81 14.80 1.50 -15.43
N LEU A 82 14.44 2.68 -15.96
CA LEU A 82 14.35 3.90 -15.15
C LEU A 82 13.24 3.76 -14.10
N PHE A 83 12.07 3.30 -14.51
CA PHE A 83 10.93 3.11 -13.60
C PHE A 83 11.17 1.99 -12.60
N PHE A 84 11.90 0.94 -12.99
CA PHE A 84 12.32 -0.12 -12.08
C PHE A 84 13.19 0.39 -10.94
N ILE A 85 14.25 1.12 -11.27
CA ILE A 85 15.16 1.66 -10.25
C ILE A 85 14.40 2.58 -9.31
N ILE A 86 13.59 3.49 -9.86
CA ILE A 86 12.84 4.45 -9.04
C ILE A 86 11.85 3.72 -8.13
N GLY A 87 11.14 2.70 -8.62
CA GLY A 87 10.17 1.94 -7.82
C GLY A 87 10.83 1.14 -6.69
N LEU A 88 11.92 0.42 -6.98
CA LEU A 88 12.63 -0.37 -5.96
C LEU A 88 13.31 0.52 -4.94
N PHE A 89 13.97 1.57 -5.41
CA PHE A 89 14.60 2.56 -4.53
C PHE A 89 13.55 3.29 -3.67
N SER A 90 12.35 3.55 -4.22
CA SER A 90 11.19 4.05 -3.46
C SER A 90 10.83 3.13 -2.31
N SER A 91 10.65 1.85 -2.58
CA SER A 91 10.27 0.87 -1.55
C SER A 91 11.29 0.81 -0.41
N PHE A 92 12.59 0.82 -0.73
CA PHE A 92 13.67 0.81 0.25
C PHE A 92 13.74 2.11 1.07
N MET A 93 13.91 3.26 0.41
CA MET A 93 14.13 4.53 1.10
C MET A 93 12.91 4.96 1.91
N VAL A 94 11.70 4.78 1.38
CA VAL A 94 10.48 5.10 2.11
C VAL A 94 10.25 4.12 3.26
N GLY A 95 10.63 2.84 3.10
CA GLY A 95 10.65 1.87 4.19
C GLY A 95 11.51 2.34 5.36
N CYS A 96 12.73 2.83 5.10
CA CYS A 96 13.59 3.45 6.11
C CYS A 96 12.94 4.70 6.75
N LEU A 97 12.35 5.58 5.93
CA LEU A 97 11.67 6.79 6.42
C LEU A 97 10.50 6.47 7.36
N CYS A 98 9.78 5.36 7.15
CA CYS A 98 8.67 4.94 8.01
C CYS A 98 9.10 4.67 9.46
N LEU A 99 10.31 4.15 9.69
CA LEU A 99 10.82 3.86 11.03
C LEU A 99 11.08 5.12 11.86
N TYR A 100 11.33 6.25 11.21
CA TYR A 100 11.54 7.54 11.87
C TYR A 100 10.24 8.34 12.06
N GLN A 101 9.12 7.88 11.49
CA GLN A 101 7.85 8.60 11.64
C GLN A 101 7.29 8.46 13.05
N VAL A 102 6.90 9.60 13.63
CA VAL A 102 6.27 9.69 14.95
C VAL A 102 4.74 9.74 14.85
N ASP A 103 4.20 10.23 13.72
CA ASP A 103 2.75 10.34 13.52
C ASP A 103 2.18 9.06 12.91
N ILE A 104 1.11 8.53 13.50
CA ILE A 104 0.47 7.27 13.07
C ILE A 104 -0.05 7.38 11.63
N LYS A 105 -0.77 8.47 11.31
CA LYS A 105 -1.33 8.66 9.95
C LYS A 105 -0.24 8.86 8.89
N SER A 106 0.85 9.57 9.22
CA SER A 106 1.95 9.77 8.26
C SER A 106 2.68 8.45 8.01
N LEU A 107 2.92 7.64 9.04
CA LEU A 107 3.54 6.33 8.92
C LEU A 107 2.72 5.41 7.98
N ILE A 108 1.39 5.35 8.17
CA ILE A 108 0.52 4.58 7.28
C ILE A 108 0.58 5.12 5.84
N ALA A 109 0.56 6.44 5.66
CA ALA A 109 0.72 7.09 4.35
C ALA A 109 2.06 6.71 3.68
N TYR A 110 3.18 6.78 4.39
CA TYR A 110 4.48 6.39 3.82
C TYR A 110 4.56 4.89 3.51
N SER A 111 3.96 4.02 4.35
CA SER A 111 3.89 2.58 4.03
C SER A 111 3.17 2.32 2.70
N SER A 112 2.16 3.14 2.37
CA SER A 112 1.46 3.04 1.08
C SER A 112 2.33 3.39 -0.12
N VAL A 113 3.23 4.36 0.04
CA VAL A 113 4.20 4.72 -1.00
C VAL A 113 5.19 3.56 -1.22
N ALA A 114 5.61 2.87 -0.15
CA ALA A 114 6.52 1.73 -0.26
C ALA A 114 5.92 0.56 -1.05
N HIS A 115 4.69 0.12 -0.70
CA HIS A 115 4.02 -0.97 -1.42
C HIS A 115 3.65 -0.59 -2.86
N MET A 116 3.22 0.65 -3.12
CA MET A 116 2.94 1.10 -4.50
C MET A 116 4.22 1.20 -5.34
N GLY A 117 5.38 1.45 -4.72
CA GLY A 117 6.68 1.34 -5.38
C GLY A 117 6.94 -0.06 -5.95
N LEU A 118 6.62 -1.12 -5.19
CA LEU A 118 6.72 -2.51 -5.65
C LEU A 118 5.72 -2.80 -6.79
N VAL A 119 4.51 -2.25 -6.71
CA VAL A 119 3.49 -2.39 -7.77
C VAL A 119 4.00 -1.81 -9.10
N ILE A 120 4.65 -0.64 -9.07
CA ILE A 120 5.24 -0.03 -10.27
C ILE A 120 6.29 -0.97 -10.88
N CYS A 121 7.16 -1.57 -10.07
CA CYS A 121 8.12 -2.55 -10.56
C CYS A 121 7.44 -3.76 -11.20
N GLY A 122 6.39 -4.30 -10.57
CA GLY A 122 5.62 -5.42 -11.11
C GLY A 122 5.04 -5.14 -12.50
N ILE A 123 4.43 -3.97 -12.69
CA ILE A 123 3.87 -3.53 -13.98
C ILE A 123 4.97 -3.41 -15.05
N MET A 124 6.14 -2.89 -14.69
CA MET A 124 7.25 -2.67 -15.63
C MET A 124 7.98 -3.96 -16.04
N THR A 125 7.72 -5.11 -15.43
CA THR A 125 8.32 -6.41 -15.84
C THR A 125 7.77 -6.96 -17.14
N PHE A 126 6.59 -6.50 -17.58
CA PHE A 126 5.88 -7.00 -18.75
C PHE A 126 5.57 -8.50 -18.72
N SER A 127 5.66 -9.13 -17.56
CA SER A 127 5.37 -10.54 -17.37
C SER A 127 3.94 -10.72 -16.88
N TYR A 128 3.31 -11.85 -17.24
CA TYR A 128 1.97 -12.19 -16.75
C TYR A 128 1.93 -12.25 -15.22
N PHE A 129 2.96 -12.84 -14.60
CA PHE A 129 3.10 -12.86 -13.14
C PHE A 129 3.25 -11.46 -12.54
N GLY A 130 3.98 -10.56 -13.19
CA GLY A 130 4.13 -9.18 -12.75
C GLY A 130 2.81 -8.43 -12.77
N PHE A 131 2.03 -8.56 -13.86
CA PHE A 131 0.71 -7.94 -13.98
C PHE A 131 -0.30 -8.52 -12.98
N LEU A 132 -0.32 -9.84 -12.79
CA LEU A 132 -1.15 -10.47 -11.76
C LEU A 132 -0.79 -10.01 -10.36
N GLY A 133 0.51 -10.02 -10.01
CA GLY A 133 0.98 -9.63 -8.69
C GLY A 133 0.68 -8.17 -8.37
N SER A 134 0.90 -7.27 -9.32
CA SER A 134 0.57 -5.85 -9.16
C SER A 134 -0.93 -5.61 -8.96
N PHE A 135 -1.80 -6.36 -9.65
CA PHE A 135 -3.25 -6.21 -9.52
C PHE A 135 -3.73 -6.67 -8.14
N VAL A 136 -3.25 -7.84 -7.71
CA VAL A 136 -3.56 -8.42 -6.39
C VAL A 136 -3.07 -7.50 -5.28
N MET A 137 -1.87 -6.94 -5.42
CA MET A 137 -1.30 -6.03 -4.43
C MET A 137 -2.06 -4.70 -4.36
N ILE A 138 -2.49 -4.14 -5.50
CA ILE A 138 -3.37 -2.95 -5.55
C ILE A 138 -4.64 -3.17 -4.73
N LEU A 139 -5.30 -4.33 -4.90
CA LEU A 139 -6.53 -4.68 -4.19
C LEU A 139 -6.30 -4.96 -2.72
N GLY A 140 -5.34 -5.84 -2.39
CA GLY A 140 -5.03 -6.19 -0.99
C GLY A 140 -4.62 -4.97 -0.18
N HIS A 141 -3.75 -4.12 -0.75
CA HIS A 141 -3.37 -2.86 -0.11
C HIS A 141 -4.55 -1.92 0.06
N ALA A 142 -5.51 -1.89 -0.87
CA ALA A 142 -6.68 -1.01 -0.78
C ALA A 142 -7.42 -1.23 0.53
N PHE A 143 -7.76 -2.49 0.82
CA PHE A 143 -8.45 -2.88 2.05
C PHE A 143 -7.57 -2.74 3.29
N CYS A 144 -6.29 -3.10 3.20
CA CYS A 144 -5.38 -3.04 4.35
C CYS A 144 -5.16 -1.60 4.82
N SER A 145 -4.82 -0.71 3.89
CA SER A 145 -4.52 0.70 4.21
C SER A 145 -5.75 1.47 4.69
N SER A 146 -6.93 1.28 4.09
CA SER A 146 -8.15 1.95 4.57
C SER A 146 -8.52 1.49 5.98
N ALA A 147 -8.32 0.21 6.30
CA ALA A 147 -8.54 -0.32 7.64
C ALA A 147 -7.54 0.25 8.67
N LEU A 148 -6.26 0.39 8.30
CA LEU A 148 -5.25 1.03 9.14
C LEU A 148 -5.57 2.51 9.41
N PHE A 149 -6.03 3.26 8.40
CA PHE A 149 -6.50 4.63 8.60
C PHE A 149 -7.74 4.69 9.52
N CYS A 150 -8.64 3.70 9.44
CA CYS A 150 -9.75 3.55 10.36
C CYS A 150 -9.26 3.36 11.81
N LEU A 151 -8.38 2.39 12.02
CA LEU A 151 -7.78 2.11 13.33
C LEU A 151 -7.09 3.36 13.92
N ALA A 152 -6.29 4.06 13.10
CA ALA A 152 -5.62 5.29 13.51
C ALA A 152 -6.60 6.39 13.93
N ASN A 153 -7.74 6.50 13.23
CA ASN A 153 -8.76 7.44 13.61
C ASN A 153 -9.47 7.08 14.91
N VAL A 154 -9.76 5.79 15.09
CA VAL A 154 -10.40 5.31 16.31
C VAL A 154 -9.55 5.63 17.55
N LEU A 155 -8.21 5.65 17.41
CA LEU A 155 -7.32 6.19 18.45
C LEU A 155 -7.42 7.71 18.56
N TYR A 156 -7.39 8.42 17.43
CA TYR A 156 -7.46 9.87 17.38
C TYR A 156 -8.74 10.44 18.03
N GLU A 157 -9.90 9.82 17.84
CA GLU A 157 -11.17 10.24 18.47
C GLU A 157 -11.13 10.17 20.01
N ARG A 158 -10.19 9.41 20.59
CA ARG A 158 -10.06 9.24 22.04
C ARG A 158 -8.98 10.09 22.66
N THR A 159 -7.83 10.15 22.00
CA THR A 159 -6.66 10.84 22.54
C THR A 159 -6.47 12.23 21.95
N PHE A 160 -7.26 12.60 20.93
CA PHE A 160 -7.17 13.83 20.16
C PHE A 160 -5.76 14.14 19.62
N SER A 161 -4.90 13.13 19.57
CA SER A 161 -3.51 13.23 19.15
C SER A 161 -3.13 12.07 18.26
N ARG A 162 -2.24 12.35 17.30
CA ARG A 162 -1.82 11.39 16.27
C ARG A 162 -0.44 10.78 16.54
N SER A 163 0.26 11.27 17.56
CA SER A 163 1.62 10.87 17.87
C SER A 163 1.66 9.49 18.53
N LEU A 164 2.56 8.62 18.07
CA LEU A 164 2.80 7.28 18.59
C LEU A 164 3.15 7.28 20.09
N PHE A 165 3.92 8.27 20.57
CA PHE A 165 4.36 8.32 21.97
C PHE A 165 3.22 8.52 22.97
N ILE A 166 2.18 9.25 22.55
CA ILE A 166 1.00 9.51 23.38
C ILE A 166 0.09 8.28 23.37
N ASN A 167 -0.09 7.66 22.20
CA ASN A 167 -1.01 6.53 22.00
C ASN A 167 -0.38 5.16 22.28
N LYS A 168 0.36 5.01 23.39
CA LYS A 168 1.04 3.76 23.77
C LYS A 168 0.27 2.95 24.82
N GLY A 169 0.53 1.64 24.88
CA GLY A 169 0.01 0.74 25.92
C GLY A 169 -1.47 0.36 25.78
N LEU A 170 -2.04 0.47 24.57
CA LEU A 170 -3.47 0.26 24.34
C LEU A 170 -3.97 -1.17 24.58
N LEU A 171 -3.06 -2.15 24.67
CA LEU A 171 -3.41 -3.55 24.98
C LEU A 171 -4.14 -3.67 26.34
N CYS A 172 -3.76 -2.86 27.33
CA CYS A 172 -4.37 -2.87 28.66
C CYS A 172 -5.80 -2.33 28.68
N CYS A 173 -6.13 -1.37 27.80
CA CYS A 173 -7.44 -0.72 27.77
C CYS A 173 -8.39 -1.33 26.74
N MET A 174 -7.87 -1.77 25.59
CA MET A 174 -8.67 -2.15 24.42
C MET A 174 -8.11 -3.40 23.74
N SER A 175 -8.17 -4.53 24.44
CA SER A 175 -7.67 -5.83 23.94
C SER A 175 -8.34 -6.29 22.64
N GLY A 176 -9.64 -6.03 22.47
CA GLY A 176 -10.35 -6.36 21.22
C GLY A 176 -9.81 -5.56 20.03
N MET A 177 -9.52 -4.28 20.24
CA MET A 177 -8.99 -3.40 19.19
C MET A 177 -7.52 -3.68 18.89
N SER A 178 -6.73 -4.03 19.90
CA SER A 178 -5.33 -4.41 19.70
C SER A 178 -5.20 -5.70 18.88
N LEU A 179 -6.17 -6.62 18.96
CA LEU A 179 -6.24 -7.78 18.06
C LEU A 179 -6.44 -7.36 16.60
N PHE A 180 -7.33 -6.40 16.31
CA PHE A 180 -7.48 -5.87 14.96
C PHE A 180 -6.24 -5.13 14.47
N TRP A 181 -5.56 -4.38 15.34
CA TRP A 181 -4.25 -3.81 15.02
C TRP A 181 -3.23 -4.88 14.64
N PHE A 182 -3.18 -6.00 15.36
CA PHE A 182 -2.29 -7.11 15.05
C PHE A 182 -2.60 -7.74 13.69
N LEU A 183 -3.88 -8.05 13.44
CA LEU A 183 -4.31 -8.69 12.20
C LEU A 183 -4.07 -7.80 10.96
N LEU A 184 -4.25 -6.49 11.10
CA LEU A 184 -4.04 -5.56 9.99
C LEU A 184 -2.56 -5.20 9.83
N SER A 185 -1.78 -5.12 10.91
CA SER A 185 -0.33 -4.95 10.80
C SER A 185 0.34 -6.19 10.22
N SER A 186 -0.14 -7.40 10.54
CA SER A 186 0.35 -8.64 9.92
C SER A 186 0.03 -8.72 8.44
N ASN A 187 -1.16 -8.25 8.03
CA ASN A 187 -1.51 -8.17 6.60
C ASN A 187 -0.67 -7.11 5.87
N ASN A 188 -0.31 -6.01 6.52
CA ASN A 188 0.61 -5.01 5.96
C ASN A 188 2.04 -5.53 5.83
N MET A 189 2.48 -6.38 6.77
CA MET A 189 3.75 -7.13 6.70
C MET A 189 3.74 -8.25 5.64
N SER A 190 2.62 -8.44 4.93
CA SER A 190 2.41 -9.56 4.01
C SER A 190 2.59 -10.95 4.67
N ALA A 191 2.03 -11.16 5.87
CA ALA A 191 2.02 -12.48 6.51
C ALA A 191 1.00 -13.44 5.84
N PRO A 192 1.20 -14.78 5.88
CA PRO A 192 0.19 -15.74 5.42
C PRO A 192 -0.98 -15.83 6.42
N PRO A 193 -2.25 -16.00 5.99
CA PRO A 193 -2.81 -15.99 4.64
C PRO A 193 -3.36 -14.59 4.28
N SER A 194 -2.55 -13.70 3.71
CA SER A 194 -3.00 -12.37 3.24
C SER A 194 -2.92 -12.25 1.70
N LEU A 195 -3.80 -11.41 1.12
CA LEU A 195 -3.72 -11.07 -0.31
C LEU A 195 -2.40 -10.35 -0.65
N ASN A 196 -1.89 -9.54 0.28
CA ASN A 196 -0.66 -8.78 0.08
C ASN A 196 0.53 -9.72 -0.15
N LEU A 197 0.61 -10.82 0.59
CA LEU A 197 1.63 -11.86 0.38
C LEU A 197 1.56 -12.46 -1.02
N LEU A 198 0.36 -12.82 -1.49
CA LEU A 198 0.21 -13.36 -2.85
C LEU A 198 0.70 -12.37 -3.90
N GLY A 199 0.30 -11.10 -3.78
CA GLY A 199 0.74 -10.03 -4.69
C GLY A 199 2.26 -9.86 -4.68
N GLU A 200 2.86 -9.76 -3.49
CA GLU A 200 4.30 -9.60 -3.33
C GLU A 200 5.10 -10.78 -3.87
N ILE A 201 4.66 -12.04 -3.65
CA ILE A 201 5.36 -13.22 -4.19
C ILE A 201 5.39 -13.19 -5.72
N PHE A 202 4.26 -12.88 -6.37
CA PHE A 202 4.21 -12.79 -7.83
C PHE A 202 5.09 -11.64 -8.36
N ILE A 203 5.10 -10.49 -7.68
CA ILE A 203 5.99 -9.37 -8.04
C ILE A 203 7.45 -9.81 -7.87
N ILE A 204 7.84 -10.38 -6.74
CA ILE A 204 9.22 -10.84 -6.48
C ILE A 204 9.67 -11.80 -7.58
N ASN A 205 8.86 -12.81 -7.92
CA ASN A 205 9.19 -13.77 -8.97
C ASN A 205 9.36 -13.09 -10.33
N SER A 206 8.50 -12.14 -10.67
CA SER A 206 8.59 -11.40 -11.93
C SER A 206 9.85 -10.53 -12.04
N VAL A 207 10.22 -9.82 -10.97
CA VAL A 207 11.38 -8.93 -11.01
C VAL A 207 12.69 -9.70 -10.97
N VAL A 208 12.76 -10.79 -10.20
CA VAL A 208 13.92 -11.70 -10.21
C VAL A 208 14.10 -12.34 -11.61
N GLY A 209 12.99 -12.66 -12.29
CA GLY A 209 13.02 -13.11 -13.68
C GLY A 209 13.56 -12.06 -14.67
N TRP A 210 13.39 -10.77 -14.37
CA TRP A 210 13.91 -9.68 -15.20
C TRP A 210 15.42 -9.46 -14.99
N SER A 211 15.87 -9.39 -13.73
CA SER A 211 17.29 -9.42 -13.41
C SER A 211 17.55 -9.88 -11.98
N SER A 212 18.54 -10.75 -11.80
CA SER A 212 18.91 -11.29 -10.49
C SER A 212 19.53 -10.26 -9.56
N ILE A 213 20.16 -9.20 -10.09
CA ILE A 213 20.80 -8.14 -9.30
C ILE A 213 19.78 -7.38 -8.45
N LEU A 214 18.57 -7.17 -8.99
CA LEU A 214 17.50 -6.43 -8.29
C LEU A 214 16.93 -7.20 -7.08
N PHE A 215 17.24 -8.49 -6.95
CA PHE A 215 16.84 -9.30 -5.80
C PHE A 215 17.24 -8.67 -4.47
N PHE A 216 18.45 -8.11 -4.38
CA PHE A 216 18.95 -7.52 -3.14
C PHE A 216 18.11 -6.32 -2.69
N LEU A 217 17.72 -5.43 -3.61
CA LEU A 217 16.90 -4.27 -3.29
C LEU A 217 15.47 -4.66 -2.88
N ILE A 218 14.90 -5.67 -3.53
CA ILE A 218 13.57 -6.19 -3.18
C ILE A 218 13.56 -6.83 -1.80
N MET A 219 14.60 -7.61 -1.49
CA MET A 219 14.77 -8.23 -0.18
C MET A 219 14.85 -7.17 0.92
N LEU A 220 15.58 -6.08 0.70
CA LEU A 220 15.59 -4.96 1.63
C LEU A 220 14.23 -4.25 1.73
N GLY A 221 13.54 -4.00 0.60
CA GLY A 221 12.22 -3.37 0.60
C GLY A 221 11.17 -4.16 1.40
N SER A 222 11.14 -5.48 1.21
CA SER A 222 10.26 -6.40 1.97
C SER A 222 10.69 -6.57 3.43
N PHE A 223 11.98 -6.51 3.73
CA PHE A 223 12.46 -6.48 5.11
C PHE A 223 11.98 -5.23 5.85
N PHE A 224 12.11 -4.05 5.24
CA PHE A 224 11.63 -2.81 5.87
C PHE A 224 10.11 -2.77 6.00
N SER A 225 9.35 -3.41 5.09
CA SER A 225 7.89 -3.52 5.25
C SER A 225 7.49 -4.26 6.52
N CYS A 226 8.18 -5.36 6.81
CA CYS A 226 8.08 -6.05 8.09
C CYS A 226 8.49 -5.19 9.29
N CYS A 227 9.63 -4.48 9.20
CA CYS A 227 10.12 -3.70 10.34
C CYS A 227 9.14 -2.60 10.74
N TYR A 228 8.63 -1.79 9.79
CA TYR A 228 7.76 -0.68 10.16
C TYR A 228 6.36 -1.13 10.62
N SER A 229 5.85 -2.27 10.14
CA SER A 229 4.55 -2.79 10.58
C SER A 229 4.61 -3.32 12.01
N ILE A 230 5.70 -4.02 12.37
CA ILE A 230 5.95 -4.46 13.74
C ILE A 230 6.21 -3.24 14.63
N TYR A 231 6.99 -2.27 14.16
CA TYR A 231 7.25 -1.01 14.87
C TYR A 231 5.93 -0.29 15.21
N LEU A 232 5.05 -0.09 14.22
CA LEU A 232 3.74 0.52 14.43
C LEU A 232 2.89 -0.25 15.45
N TYR A 233 2.83 -1.59 15.34
CA TYR A 233 2.05 -2.40 16.29
C TYR A 233 2.61 -2.32 17.72
N SER A 234 3.93 -2.42 17.84
CA SER A 234 4.61 -2.49 19.13
C SER A 234 4.49 -1.20 19.92
N LEU A 235 4.65 -0.04 19.28
CA LEU A 235 4.54 1.25 19.95
C LEU A 235 3.12 1.59 20.41
N ILE A 236 2.11 1.18 19.62
CA ILE A 236 0.70 1.46 19.92
C ILE A 236 0.22 0.56 21.06
N ASN A 237 0.49 -0.74 20.97
CA ASN A 237 -0.14 -1.72 21.85
C ASN A 237 0.69 -2.08 23.08
N HIS A 238 2.01 -2.22 22.95
CA HIS A 238 2.87 -2.62 24.08
C HIS A 238 3.32 -1.42 24.92
N GLY A 239 3.85 -1.73 26.11
CA GLY A 239 4.34 -0.75 27.08
C GLY A 239 3.29 -0.30 28.07
N SER A 240 3.69 0.59 28.98
CA SER A 240 2.79 1.20 29.95
C SER A 240 1.96 2.31 29.30
N LEU A 241 0.69 2.40 29.70
CA LEU A 241 -0.17 3.51 29.32
C LEU A 241 0.48 4.86 29.67
N TYR A 242 0.23 5.86 28.82
CA TYR A 242 0.68 7.22 29.10
C TYR A 242 -0.09 7.80 30.30
N SER A 243 0.65 8.34 31.26
CA SER A 243 0.15 8.68 32.60
C SER A 243 -0.94 9.75 32.62
N SER A 244 -1.07 10.57 31.58
CA SER A 244 -2.12 11.59 31.51
C SER A 244 -3.48 11.05 31.06
N PHE A 245 -3.57 9.80 30.58
CA PHE A 245 -4.86 9.20 30.21
C PHE A 245 -5.44 8.45 31.40
N SER A 246 -6.34 9.12 32.12
CA SER A 246 -7.10 8.51 33.21
C SER A 246 -8.34 7.76 32.73
N PHE A 247 -8.97 8.19 31.63
CA PHE A 247 -10.18 7.57 31.09
C PHE A 247 -10.14 7.49 29.56
N ILE A 248 -10.08 6.27 29.04
CA ILE A 248 -10.23 6.00 27.61
C ILE A 248 -11.64 5.42 27.41
N PRO A 249 -12.51 6.05 26.59
CA PRO A 249 -13.87 5.58 26.37
C PRO A 249 -13.86 4.23 25.66
N LEU A 250 -14.80 3.35 26.00
CA LEU A 250 -14.94 2.02 25.40
C LEU A 250 -15.09 2.07 23.86
N VAL A 251 -14.74 0.96 23.21
CA VAL A 251 -14.89 0.78 21.76
C VAL A 251 -16.35 0.52 21.41
N GLN A 252 -16.90 1.36 20.53
CA GLN A 252 -18.28 1.21 20.06
C GLN A 252 -18.40 0.04 19.07
N LEU A 253 -19.56 -0.62 19.05
CA LEU A 253 -19.87 -1.68 18.08
C LEU A 253 -19.72 -1.21 16.63
N ARG A 254 -20.06 0.07 16.34
CA ARG A 254 -19.88 0.68 15.02
C ARG A 254 -18.42 0.63 14.55
N GLU A 255 -17.47 0.89 15.43
CA GLU A 255 -16.04 0.89 15.11
C GLU A 255 -15.57 -0.53 14.79
N TYR A 256 -15.98 -1.52 15.59
CA TYR A 256 -15.68 -2.92 15.31
C TYR A 256 -16.26 -3.39 13.98
N LEU A 257 -17.52 -3.05 13.68
CA LEU A 257 -18.16 -3.42 12.41
C LEU A 257 -17.44 -2.79 11.21
N LEU A 258 -17.03 -1.51 11.31
CA LEU A 258 -16.26 -0.83 10.27
C LEU A 258 -14.99 -1.60 9.91
N ILE A 259 -14.21 -1.98 10.93
CA ILE A 259 -12.93 -2.69 10.73
C ILE A 259 -13.18 -4.11 10.24
N PHE A 260 -14.18 -4.79 10.80
CA PHE A 260 -14.54 -6.15 10.40
C PHE A 260 -14.91 -6.21 8.91
N PHE A 261 -15.69 -5.25 8.41
CA PHE A 261 -16.03 -5.19 6.99
C PHE A 261 -14.84 -4.90 6.06
N HIS A 262 -13.72 -4.39 6.58
CA HIS A 262 -12.50 -4.26 5.79
C HIS A 262 -11.64 -5.52 5.85
N TRP A 263 -11.58 -6.16 7.02
CA TRP A 263 -10.74 -7.33 7.25
C TRP A 263 -11.28 -8.60 6.57
N VAL A 264 -12.60 -8.82 6.63
CA VAL A 264 -13.26 -9.98 6.01
C VAL A 264 -12.95 -10.09 4.51
N PRO A 265 -13.26 -9.09 3.64
CA PRO A 265 -12.99 -9.24 2.22
C PRO A 265 -11.51 -9.46 1.95
N LEU A 266 -10.61 -8.78 2.66
CA LEU A 266 -9.17 -8.92 2.46
C LEU A 266 -8.71 -10.38 2.59
N ASN A 267 -9.19 -11.13 3.59
CA ASN A 267 -8.77 -12.52 3.77
C ASN A 267 -9.60 -13.52 2.94
N PHE A 268 -10.90 -13.29 2.77
CA PHE A 268 -11.75 -14.21 1.99
C PHE A 268 -11.42 -14.21 0.50
N LEU A 269 -10.97 -13.07 -0.05
CA LEU A 269 -10.63 -12.95 -1.47
C LEU A 269 -9.49 -13.89 -1.89
N ILE A 270 -8.64 -14.33 -0.96
CA ILE A 270 -7.55 -15.29 -1.21
C ILE A 270 -8.10 -16.63 -1.69
N LEU A 271 -9.21 -17.09 -1.10
CA LEU A 271 -9.80 -18.38 -1.41
C LEU A 271 -10.29 -18.45 -2.86
N ASN A 272 -10.74 -17.31 -3.40
CA ASN A 272 -11.24 -17.20 -4.77
C ASN A 272 -10.21 -16.59 -5.73
N PHE A 273 -8.91 -16.69 -5.41
CA PHE A 273 -7.84 -16.12 -6.22
C PHE A 273 -7.88 -16.56 -7.69
N SER A 274 -8.20 -17.82 -7.96
CA SER A 274 -8.30 -18.37 -9.33
C SER A 274 -9.28 -17.60 -10.22
N ASN A 275 -10.39 -17.11 -9.64
CA ASN A 275 -11.37 -16.32 -10.37
C ASN A 275 -10.84 -14.89 -10.64
N PHE A 276 -10.04 -14.33 -9.74
CA PHE A 276 -9.43 -13.01 -9.93
C PHE A 276 -8.35 -13.00 -11.00
N SER A 277 -7.53 -14.06 -11.06
CA SER A 277 -6.46 -14.15 -12.07
C SER A 277 -6.98 -14.16 -13.51
N LEU A 278 -8.24 -14.52 -13.73
CA LEU A 278 -8.87 -14.51 -15.06
C LEU A 278 -9.25 -13.10 -15.55
N PHE A 279 -9.29 -12.10 -14.67
CA PHE A 279 -9.64 -10.72 -15.04
C PHE A 279 -8.44 -9.89 -15.52
N VAL A 280 -7.22 -10.37 -15.32
CA VAL A 280 -5.96 -9.75 -15.74
C VAL A 280 -5.50 -10.39 -17.04
#